data_AF-A0A940MUA2-F1
#
_entry.id   AF-A0A940MUA2-F1
#
_cell.length_a   1.000
_cell.length_b   1.000
_cell.length_c   1.000
_cell.angle_alpha   90.00
_cell.angle_beta   90.00
_cell.angle_gamma   90.00
#
_symmetry.space_group_name_H-M   'P 1'
#
loop_
_entity.id
_entity.type
_entity.pdbx_description
1 polymer ?
#
loop_
_entity_poly.entity_id
_entity_poly.type
_entity_poly.pdbx_seq_one_letter_code
_entity_poly.pdbx_strand_id
1 'polypeptide(L)'
;MAVIAWRNAAEVAGVSLSATSEASGLGVQSLLTPTIGEVWRSNTGGAVTHAVGIDFGAQVPLRFFAAGAPRDGVLPGTGAAWRVRLSNVAPGNSEILNQGGMSLDLRRGVVGLLLPAALSARYVNILFSGVAGDPYLQLGRIWAGDVLVTTRAVGYGWGRGFGDAGTVERAPASGVLNAQRGAVYRSLNFDLPTLTPANALMLDEVALALGTTGQGFVSPLNDDLRHGMFGRFTAPPAPAQPNLRVFKAQITFQEDL
;
A
#
# COMPACT_ATOMS: atom_id res chain seq x y z
N MET A 1 1.87 5.92 15.86
CA MET A 1 2.06 7.06 14.93
C MET A 1 1.39 6.68 13.62
N ALA A 2 0.89 7.65 12.84
CA ALA A 2 0.33 7.35 11.52
C ALA A 2 1.44 7.26 10.47
N VAL A 3 1.16 6.50 9.41
CA VAL A 3 2.04 6.26 8.26
C VAL A 3 1.27 6.62 7.01
N ILE A 4 1.80 7.55 6.21
CA ILE A 4 1.19 8.01 4.96
C ILE A 4 2.27 7.99 3.88
N ALA A 5 2.13 7.09 2.91
CA ALA A 5 3.00 7.04 1.73
C ALA A 5 2.20 7.53 0.51
N TRP A 6 2.75 8.47 -0.23
CA TRP A 6 2.03 9.15 -1.33
C TRP A 6 2.81 9.20 -2.65
N ARG A 7 4.07 8.79 -2.65
CA ARG A 7 4.87 8.61 -3.86
C ARG A 7 5.41 7.19 -3.88
N ASN A 8 4.98 6.42 -4.87
CA ASN A 8 5.55 5.11 -5.14
C ASN A 8 6.74 5.31 -6.08
N ALA A 9 7.96 5.11 -5.60
CA ALA A 9 9.15 5.22 -6.43
C ALA A 9 9.15 4.17 -7.55
N ALA A 10 8.40 3.07 -7.40
CA ALA A 10 8.25 2.04 -8.43
C ALA A 10 7.52 2.52 -9.68
N GLU A 11 6.73 3.60 -9.60
CA GLU A 11 5.93 4.14 -10.71
C GLU A 11 6.64 5.24 -11.50
N VAL A 12 7.85 5.64 -11.07
CA VAL A 12 8.60 6.70 -11.74
C VAL A 12 9.04 6.23 -13.13
N ALA A 13 8.95 7.11 -14.13
CA ALA A 13 9.40 6.80 -15.48
C ALA A 13 10.88 6.38 -15.49
N GLY A 14 11.20 5.30 -16.20
CA GLY A 14 12.55 4.74 -16.28
C GLY A 14 12.86 3.68 -15.21
N VAL A 15 11.96 3.43 -14.26
CA VAL A 15 12.05 2.31 -13.33
C VAL A 15 11.62 1.02 -14.04
N SER A 16 12.34 -0.07 -13.77
CA SER A 16 12.02 -1.39 -14.35
C SER A 16 11.66 -2.39 -13.27
N LEU A 17 10.63 -3.19 -13.57
CA LEU A 17 10.16 -4.29 -12.71
C LEU A 17 10.45 -5.63 -13.37
N SER A 18 10.78 -6.61 -12.54
CA SER A 18 10.99 -8.00 -12.96
C SER A 18 10.41 -8.94 -11.91
N ALA A 19 9.97 -10.12 -12.33
CA ALA A 19 9.55 -11.19 -11.44
C ALA A 19 10.28 -12.48 -11.79
N THR A 20 10.47 -13.36 -10.81
CA THR A 20 11.06 -14.70 -11.03
C THR A 20 10.22 -15.56 -11.98
N SER A 21 8.91 -15.30 -12.05
CA SER A 21 7.97 -15.99 -12.93
C SER A 21 6.68 -15.20 -13.03
N GLU A 22 5.96 -15.30 -14.14
CA GLU A 22 4.66 -14.64 -14.34
C GLU A 22 3.73 -15.45 -15.23
N ALA A 23 2.48 -15.57 -14.81
CA ALA A 23 1.42 -16.18 -15.60
C ALA A 23 1.11 -15.35 -16.85
N SER A 24 0.83 -16.04 -17.96
CA SER A 24 0.49 -15.39 -19.22
C SER A 24 -0.72 -14.46 -19.04
N GLY A 25 -0.56 -13.20 -19.41
CA GLY A 25 -1.58 -12.15 -19.24
C GLY A 25 -1.68 -11.54 -17.84
N LEU A 26 -0.90 -12.03 -16.86
CA LEU A 26 -0.87 -11.53 -15.46
C LEU A 26 0.56 -11.18 -15.05
N GLY A 27 1.16 -10.28 -15.84
CA GLY A 27 2.57 -9.89 -15.74
C GLY A 27 2.89 -8.99 -14.54
N VAL A 28 4.18 -8.87 -14.22
CA VAL A 28 4.65 -8.07 -13.07
C VAL A 28 4.27 -6.59 -13.15
N GLN A 29 4.03 -6.08 -14.38
CA GLN A 29 3.66 -4.69 -14.62
C GLN A 29 2.30 -4.31 -14.03
N SER A 30 1.39 -5.28 -13.83
CA SER A 30 0.11 -5.02 -13.16
C SER A 30 0.29 -4.47 -11.74
N LEU A 31 1.43 -4.76 -11.08
CA LEU A 31 1.72 -4.24 -9.73
C LEU A 31 1.89 -2.72 -9.65
N LEU A 32 2.05 -2.05 -10.80
CA LEU A 32 2.17 -0.60 -10.91
C LEU A 32 0.83 0.09 -11.18
N THR A 33 -0.24 -0.66 -11.43
CA THR A 33 -1.54 -0.03 -11.63
C THR A 33 -2.19 0.24 -10.27
N PRO A 34 -2.99 1.31 -10.13
CA PRO A 34 -3.67 1.61 -8.88
C PRO A 34 -4.83 0.65 -8.58
N THR A 35 -5.27 -0.16 -9.56
CA THR A 35 -6.38 -1.11 -9.40
C THR A 35 -5.89 -2.40 -8.75
N ILE A 36 -6.26 -2.69 -7.50
CA ILE A 36 -5.78 -3.90 -6.78
C ILE A 36 -6.26 -5.20 -7.46
N GLY A 37 -7.40 -5.17 -8.15
CA GLY A 37 -7.87 -6.30 -8.95
C GLY A 37 -6.98 -6.66 -10.15
N GLU A 38 -6.11 -5.76 -10.61
CA GLU A 38 -5.16 -6.04 -11.68
C GLU A 38 -3.91 -6.70 -11.11
N VAL A 39 -3.86 -8.02 -11.18
CA VAL A 39 -2.86 -8.80 -10.47
C VAL A 39 -1.66 -9.19 -11.33
N TRP A 40 -0.50 -9.24 -10.69
CA TRP A 40 0.54 -10.18 -11.05
C TRP A 40 0.28 -11.52 -10.38
N ARG A 41 0.55 -12.62 -11.11
CA ARG A 41 0.46 -13.98 -10.58
C ARG A 41 1.70 -14.77 -10.94
N SER A 42 2.26 -15.52 -9.99
CA SER A 42 3.36 -16.44 -10.26
C SER A 42 2.91 -17.64 -11.12
N ASN A 43 3.82 -18.19 -11.95
CA ASN A 43 3.54 -19.39 -12.76
C ASN A 43 3.45 -20.68 -11.93
N THR A 44 4.00 -20.64 -10.73
CA THR A 44 4.14 -21.80 -9.85
C THR A 44 3.68 -21.40 -8.45
N GLY A 45 3.17 -22.39 -7.72
CA GLY A 45 2.88 -22.27 -6.29
C GLY A 45 3.76 -23.18 -5.45
N GLY A 46 3.27 -23.52 -4.26
CA GLY A 46 3.92 -24.39 -3.29
C GLY A 46 4.96 -23.65 -2.44
N ALA A 47 5.83 -24.44 -1.81
CA ALA A 47 6.91 -23.95 -0.95
C ALA A 47 8.09 -23.38 -1.75
N VAL A 48 7.80 -22.47 -2.67
CA VAL A 48 8.76 -21.80 -3.57
C VAL A 48 8.89 -20.33 -3.14
N THR A 49 10.08 -19.76 -3.35
CA THR A 49 10.28 -18.33 -3.18
C THR A 49 10.14 -17.63 -4.52
N HIS A 50 9.19 -16.71 -4.60
CA HIS A 50 9.03 -15.79 -5.71
C HIS A 50 9.73 -14.48 -5.37
N ALA A 51 10.27 -13.79 -6.37
CA ALA A 51 10.93 -12.51 -6.15
C ALA A 51 10.38 -11.48 -7.14
N VAL A 52 10.13 -10.27 -6.65
CA VAL A 52 9.84 -9.08 -7.45
C VAL A 52 11.02 -8.12 -7.29
N GLY A 53 11.73 -7.89 -8.37
CA GLY A 53 12.86 -6.98 -8.46
C GLY A 53 12.44 -5.63 -9.03
N ILE A 54 12.96 -4.55 -8.44
CA ILE A 54 12.79 -3.17 -8.91
C ILE A 54 14.19 -2.57 -9.12
N ASP A 55 14.49 -2.08 -10.31
CA ASP A 55 15.66 -1.23 -10.58
C ASP A 55 15.17 0.20 -10.85
N PHE A 56 15.52 1.11 -9.94
CA PHE A 56 15.15 2.52 -10.04
C PHE A 56 15.99 3.31 -11.06
N GLY A 57 17.02 2.71 -11.66
CA GLY A 57 17.98 3.36 -12.57
C GLY A 57 19.00 4.25 -11.85
N ALA A 58 18.64 4.80 -10.69
CA ALA A 58 19.50 5.58 -9.81
C ALA A 58 19.20 5.26 -8.34
N GLN A 59 20.07 5.73 -7.44
CA GLN A 59 19.82 5.60 -6.01
C GLN A 59 18.67 6.51 -5.58
N VAL A 60 17.69 5.95 -4.86
CA VAL A 60 16.53 6.68 -4.33
C VAL A 60 16.39 6.44 -2.83
N PRO A 61 15.92 7.42 -2.04
CA PRO A 61 15.64 7.21 -0.63
C PRO A 61 14.39 6.34 -0.45
N LEU A 62 14.52 5.27 0.32
CA LEU A 62 13.47 4.29 0.56
C LEU A 62 13.31 4.05 2.07
N ARG A 63 12.08 4.14 2.56
CA ARG A 63 11.77 3.90 3.96
C ARG A 63 10.58 2.97 4.16
N PHE A 64 9.68 2.92 3.18
CA PHE A 64 8.46 2.16 3.25
C PHE A 64 8.33 1.20 2.08
N PHE A 65 7.94 -0.03 2.41
CA PHE A 65 7.64 -1.08 1.45
C PHE A 65 6.30 -1.69 1.79
N ALA A 66 5.48 -1.96 0.79
CA ALA A 66 4.23 -2.66 1.01
C ALA A 66 3.84 -3.50 -0.21
N ALA A 67 3.00 -4.50 0.04
CA ALA A 67 2.41 -5.31 -1.01
C ALA A 67 0.91 -5.47 -0.72
N GLY A 68 0.11 -5.32 -1.76
CA GLY A 68 -1.34 -5.45 -1.71
C GLY A 68 -1.80 -6.67 -2.50
N ALA A 69 -2.86 -7.31 -2.04
CA ALA A 69 -3.52 -8.41 -2.75
C ALA A 69 -5.04 -8.18 -2.78
N PRO A 70 -5.71 -8.57 -3.87
CA PRO A 70 -7.16 -8.50 -3.93
C PRO A 70 -7.79 -9.41 -2.88
N ARG A 71 -8.88 -8.92 -2.26
CA ARG A 71 -9.53 -9.60 -1.13
C ARG A 71 -10.32 -10.84 -1.54
N ASP A 72 -10.74 -10.92 -2.79
CA ASP A 72 -11.42 -12.05 -3.42
C ASP A 72 -10.45 -13.06 -4.05
N GLY A 73 -9.15 -12.75 -4.02
CA GLY A 73 -8.11 -13.64 -4.51
C GLY A 73 -7.74 -14.77 -3.52
N VAL A 74 -7.16 -15.84 -4.04
CA VAL A 74 -6.28 -16.76 -3.29
C VAL A 74 -5.23 -15.95 -2.52
N LEU A 75 -5.27 -16.05 -1.19
CA LEU A 75 -4.28 -15.49 -0.28
C LEU A 75 -3.21 -16.55 0.04
N PRO A 76 -1.98 -16.14 0.37
CA PRO A 76 -0.94 -17.06 0.81
C PRO A 76 -1.36 -17.88 2.03
N GLY A 77 -0.96 -19.15 2.07
CA GLY A 77 -1.24 -20.04 3.18
C GLY A 77 -0.57 -19.60 4.48
N THR A 78 -1.05 -20.17 5.60
CA THR A 78 -0.49 -19.86 6.92
C THR A 78 0.97 -20.30 6.99
N GLY A 79 1.86 -19.40 7.41
CA GLY A 79 3.30 -19.63 7.46
C GLY A 79 4.05 -19.07 6.25
N ALA A 80 3.36 -18.55 5.24
CA ALA A 80 3.99 -17.79 4.16
C ALA A 80 4.73 -16.57 4.74
N ALA A 81 5.85 -16.23 4.12
CA ALA A 81 6.73 -15.17 4.59
C ALA A 81 7.14 -14.25 3.45
N TRP A 82 7.53 -13.03 3.79
CA TRP A 82 8.12 -12.09 2.86
C TRP A 82 9.30 -11.35 3.48
N ARG A 83 10.17 -10.80 2.64
CA ARG A 83 11.32 -9.99 3.07
C ARG A 83 11.71 -8.99 1.99
N VAL A 84 12.42 -7.96 2.40
CA VAL A 84 12.95 -6.90 1.52
C VAL A 84 14.47 -6.91 1.56
N ARG A 85 15.08 -6.83 0.39
CA ARG A 85 16.52 -6.67 0.20
C ARG A 85 16.81 -5.42 -0.60
N LEU A 86 17.85 -4.68 -0.20
CA LEU A 86 18.29 -3.45 -0.86
C LEU A 86 19.75 -3.55 -1.29
N SER A 87 20.02 -3.02 -2.47
CA SER A 87 21.32 -3.04 -3.12
C SER A 87 21.54 -1.79 -3.98
N ASN A 88 22.80 -1.39 -4.13
CA ASN A 88 23.30 -0.39 -5.06
C ASN A 88 24.14 -1.02 -6.18
N VAL A 89 24.54 -2.28 -6.03
CA VAL A 89 25.47 -2.93 -6.96
C VAL A 89 24.73 -3.69 -8.07
N ALA A 90 23.81 -4.57 -7.71
CA ALA A 90 23.10 -5.42 -8.67
C ALA A 90 21.74 -5.92 -8.12
N PRO A 91 20.79 -6.29 -9.00
CA PRO A 91 19.55 -6.95 -8.61
C PRO A 91 19.81 -8.23 -7.83
N GLY A 92 19.04 -8.47 -6.76
CA GLY A 92 19.12 -9.69 -5.95
C GLY A 92 20.15 -9.68 -4.82
N ASN A 93 21.11 -8.75 -4.84
CA ASN A 93 22.03 -8.53 -3.73
C ASN A 93 21.33 -7.87 -2.52
N SER A 94 22.04 -7.80 -1.40
CA SER A 94 21.48 -7.33 -0.13
C SER A 94 22.52 -6.66 0.77
N GLU A 95 23.48 -5.94 0.17
CA GLU A 95 24.60 -5.31 0.87
C GLU A 95 24.19 -4.11 1.72
N ILE A 96 23.05 -3.49 1.43
CA ILE A 96 22.52 -2.36 2.21
C ILE A 96 21.56 -2.86 3.29
N LEU A 97 20.63 -3.73 2.89
CA LEU A 97 19.62 -4.29 3.77
C LEU A 97 19.29 -5.71 3.34
N ASN A 98 19.21 -6.61 4.31
CA ASN A 98 18.63 -7.94 4.15
C ASN A 98 17.69 -8.18 5.32
N GLN A 99 16.41 -7.80 5.16
CA GLN A 99 15.45 -7.97 6.23
C GLN A 99 15.22 -9.46 6.51
N GLY A 100 15.08 -9.81 7.79
CA GLY A 100 14.63 -11.14 8.18
C GLY A 100 13.27 -11.49 7.57
N GLY A 101 12.95 -12.79 7.47
CA GLY A 101 11.62 -13.21 7.03
C GLY A 101 10.54 -12.70 7.97
N MET A 102 9.51 -12.06 7.42
CA MET A 102 8.34 -11.56 8.13
C MET A 102 7.09 -12.31 7.67
N SER A 103 6.07 -12.40 8.51
CA SER A 103 4.81 -13.05 8.14
C SER A 103 4.15 -12.35 6.95
N LEU A 104 3.76 -13.10 5.93
CA LEU A 104 2.96 -12.63 4.80
C LEU A 104 1.46 -12.83 5.08
N ASP A 105 0.95 -12.08 6.05
CA ASP A 105 -0.47 -12.12 6.43
C ASP A 105 -1.27 -11.08 5.64
N LEU A 106 -1.85 -11.52 4.52
CA LEU A 106 -2.66 -10.69 3.61
C LEU A 106 -4.17 -10.80 3.89
N ARG A 107 -4.62 -11.25 5.08
CA ARG A 107 -6.06 -11.34 5.41
C ARG A 107 -6.81 -10.02 5.29
N ARG A 108 -6.11 -8.90 5.40
CA ARG A 108 -6.63 -7.53 5.21
C ARG A 108 -6.19 -6.91 3.88
N GLY A 109 -5.73 -7.73 2.94
CA GLY A 109 -5.31 -7.33 1.60
C GLY A 109 -3.98 -6.58 1.55
N VAL A 110 -3.26 -6.39 2.67
CA VAL A 110 -2.00 -5.63 2.66
C VAL A 110 -1.00 -6.10 3.72
N VAL A 111 0.27 -6.04 3.36
CA VAL A 111 1.42 -6.09 4.29
C VAL A 111 2.30 -4.86 4.07
N GLY A 112 2.99 -4.43 5.11
CA GLY A 112 3.90 -3.29 5.04
C GLY A 112 5.12 -3.47 5.93
N LEU A 113 6.21 -2.84 5.55
CA LEU A 113 7.47 -2.71 6.27
C LEU A 113 7.83 -1.23 6.32
N LEU A 114 7.96 -0.70 7.53
CA LEU A 114 8.50 0.63 7.79
C LEU A 114 9.90 0.48 8.38
N LEU A 115 10.89 1.08 7.71
CA LEU A 115 12.24 1.17 8.24
C LEU A 115 12.36 2.32 9.26
N PRO A 116 13.24 2.19 10.27
CA PRO A 116 13.44 3.24 11.27
C PRO A 116 13.94 4.54 10.63
N ALA A 117 14.76 4.45 9.58
CA ALA A 117 15.26 5.56 8.77
C ALA A 117 15.23 5.20 7.27
N ALA A 118 15.24 6.21 6.40
CA ALA A 118 15.36 6.00 4.97
C ALA A 118 16.76 5.48 4.60
N LEU A 119 16.82 4.50 3.70
CA LEU A 119 18.04 3.96 3.12
C LEU A 119 18.06 4.29 1.63
N SER A 120 19.21 4.75 1.12
CA SER A 120 19.35 5.04 -0.31
C SER A 120 19.79 3.79 -1.07
N ALA A 121 18.95 3.32 -1.99
CA ALA A 121 19.21 2.11 -2.78
C ALA A 121 18.76 2.28 -4.23
N ARG A 122 19.42 1.60 -5.17
CA ARG A 122 19.01 1.53 -6.59
C ARG A 122 18.17 0.29 -6.89
N TYR A 123 18.47 -0.82 -6.23
CA TYR A 123 17.82 -2.10 -6.45
C TYR A 123 17.06 -2.52 -5.20
N VAL A 124 15.79 -2.89 -5.40
CA VAL A 124 14.95 -3.54 -4.38
C VAL A 124 14.64 -4.95 -4.87
N ASN A 125 14.74 -5.93 -3.98
CA ASN A 125 14.18 -7.25 -4.21
C ASN A 125 13.24 -7.63 -3.06
N ILE A 126 11.98 -7.84 -3.39
CA ILE A 126 10.95 -8.28 -2.45
C ILE A 126 10.71 -9.76 -2.71
N LEU A 127 11.06 -10.58 -1.73
CA LEU A 127 10.95 -12.03 -1.82
C LEU A 127 9.74 -12.49 -1.03
N PHE A 128 8.95 -13.38 -1.62
CA PHE A 128 7.77 -13.99 -1.05
C PHE A 128 7.95 -15.51 -1.05
N SER A 129 8.06 -16.10 0.13
CA SER A 129 8.18 -17.53 0.33
C SER A 129 6.78 -18.11 0.59
N GLY A 130 6.28 -18.89 -0.36
CA GLY A 130 5.00 -19.60 -0.24
C GLY A 130 5.09 -20.84 0.67
N VAL A 131 3.94 -21.49 0.88
CA VAL A 131 3.86 -22.75 1.63
C VAL A 131 3.35 -23.90 0.77
N ALA A 132 3.60 -25.13 1.21
CA ALA A 132 3.07 -26.31 0.54
C ALA A 132 1.53 -26.24 0.46
N GLY A 133 0.98 -26.44 -0.74
CA GLY A 133 -0.46 -26.36 -1.00
C GLY A 133 -0.93 -25.04 -1.61
N ASP A 134 -0.12 -23.97 -1.59
CA ASP A 134 -0.46 -22.74 -2.31
C ASP A 134 -0.47 -23.01 -3.83
N PRO A 135 -1.53 -22.68 -4.59
CA PRO A 135 -1.56 -22.94 -6.03
C PRO A 135 -0.69 -21.95 -6.81
N TYR A 136 -0.58 -20.72 -6.31
CA TYR A 136 0.23 -19.61 -6.83
C TYR A 136 0.29 -18.50 -5.79
N LEU A 137 1.18 -17.53 -6.00
CA LEU A 137 1.16 -16.23 -5.34
C LEU A 137 0.53 -15.21 -6.29
N GLN A 138 -0.31 -14.32 -5.75
CA GLN A 138 -0.80 -13.16 -6.49
C GLN A 138 -0.78 -11.91 -5.64
N LEU A 139 -0.49 -10.80 -6.29
CA LEU A 139 -0.43 -9.48 -5.70
C LEU A 139 -1.02 -8.48 -6.69
N GLY A 140 -1.78 -7.50 -6.20
CA GLY A 140 -2.36 -6.42 -7.00
C GLY A 140 -1.57 -5.13 -6.92
N ARG A 141 -0.67 -5.01 -5.93
CA ARG A 141 0.07 -3.75 -5.72
C ARG A 141 1.42 -3.99 -5.09
N ILE A 142 2.41 -3.22 -5.50
CA ILE A 142 3.67 -3.10 -4.77
C ILE A 142 4.00 -1.64 -4.53
N TRP A 143 4.60 -1.36 -3.38
CA TRP A 143 5.02 -0.02 -3.01
C TRP A 143 6.45 -0.05 -2.51
N ALA A 144 7.25 0.88 -3.00
CA ALA A 144 8.58 1.16 -2.47
C ALA A 144 8.81 2.68 -2.56
N GLY A 145 9.12 3.34 -1.45
CA GLY A 145 9.31 4.79 -1.47
C GLY A 145 9.56 5.39 -0.10
N ASP A 146 9.56 6.71 -0.06
CA ASP A 146 9.56 7.47 1.19
C ASP A 146 8.16 7.57 1.79
N VAL A 147 8.08 8.01 3.05
CA VAL A 147 6.86 7.97 3.84
C VAL A 147 6.85 9.03 4.94
N LEU A 148 5.67 9.57 5.19
CA LEU A 148 5.40 10.46 6.31
C LEU A 148 5.05 9.57 7.50
N VAL A 149 5.88 9.62 8.53
CA VAL A 149 5.57 9.06 9.85
C VAL A 149 5.29 10.21 10.79
N THR A 150 4.06 10.32 11.28
CA THR A 150 3.70 11.44 12.15
C THR A 150 4.45 11.35 13.47
N THR A 151 4.93 12.49 13.98
CA THR A 151 5.67 12.53 15.25
C THR A 151 4.78 12.22 16.46
N ARG A 152 3.47 12.43 16.33
CA ARG A 152 2.47 12.16 17.38
C ARG A 152 1.50 11.08 16.91
N ALA A 153 0.90 10.39 17.87
CA ALA A 153 -0.12 9.38 17.59
C ALA A 153 -1.41 10.02 17.03
N VAL A 154 -2.21 9.20 16.38
CA VAL A 154 -3.57 9.56 15.97
C VAL A 154 -4.45 9.85 17.19
N GLY A 155 -5.50 10.64 17.01
CA GLY A 155 -6.51 10.88 18.03
C GLY A 155 -7.18 9.58 18.50
N TYR A 156 -7.61 9.57 19.75
CA TYR A 156 -8.38 8.45 20.29
C TYR A 156 -9.70 8.28 19.53
N GLY A 157 -10.17 7.04 19.42
CA GLY A 157 -11.45 6.74 18.77
C GLY A 157 -11.41 6.77 17.24
N TRP A 158 -10.22 6.62 16.63
CA TRP A 158 -10.15 6.43 15.18
C TRP A 158 -11.01 5.25 14.72
N GLY A 159 -11.67 5.43 13.59
CA GLY A 159 -12.71 4.53 13.11
C GLY A 159 -12.29 3.74 11.88
N ARG A 160 -12.87 2.53 11.77
CA ARG A 160 -12.93 1.77 10.53
C ARG A 160 -14.37 1.75 10.06
N GLY A 161 -14.57 2.01 8.78
CA GLY A 161 -15.87 1.88 8.14
C GLY A 161 -15.82 0.92 6.96
N PHE A 162 -17.00 0.63 6.44
CA PHE A 162 -17.20 -0.11 5.21
C PHE A 162 -18.25 0.64 4.38
N GLY A 163 -18.03 0.71 3.08
CA GLY A 163 -19.00 1.23 2.11
C GLY A 163 -19.21 0.22 0.99
N ASP A 164 -20.27 0.39 0.21
CA ASP A 164 -20.55 -0.40 -0.99
C ASP A 164 -20.57 0.55 -2.19
N ALA A 165 -19.96 0.14 -3.31
CA ALA A 165 -20.03 0.84 -4.59
C ALA A 165 -21.35 0.58 -5.35
N GLY A 166 -22.23 -0.25 -4.78
CA GLY A 166 -23.51 -0.59 -5.36
C GLY A 166 -24.48 0.57 -5.44
N THR A 167 -25.47 0.45 -6.32
CA THR A 167 -26.55 1.41 -6.50
C THR A 167 -27.89 0.76 -6.21
N VAL A 168 -28.79 1.51 -5.59
CA VAL A 168 -30.18 1.10 -5.37
C VAL A 168 -31.06 2.20 -5.93
N GLU A 169 -31.82 1.87 -6.98
CA GLU A 169 -32.73 2.79 -7.65
C GLU A 169 -34.15 2.21 -7.63
N ARG A 170 -35.16 3.08 -7.50
CA ARG A 170 -36.56 2.69 -7.59
C ARG A 170 -37.15 3.23 -8.89
N ALA A 171 -37.67 2.33 -9.72
CA ALA A 171 -38.33 2.69 -10.97
C ALA A 171 -39.53 3.60 -10.69
N PRO A 172 -39.59 4.83 -11.24
CA PRO A 172 -40.62 5.81 -10.90
C PRO A 172 -42.04 5.37 -11.23
N ALA A 173 -42.22 4.60 -12.31
CA ALA A 173 -43.54 4.20 -12.80
C ALA A 173 -44.07 2.90 -12.17
N SER A 174 -43.21 1.94 -11.84
CA SER A 174 -43.61 0.62 -11.35
C SER A 174 -43.32 0.39 -9.87
N GLY A 175 -42.54 1.27 -9.23
CA GLY A 175 -42.10 1.11 -7.85
C GLY A 175 -41.11 -0.04 -7.63
N VAL A 176 -40.70 -0.74 -8.70
CA VAL A 176 -39.72 -1.85 -8.67
C VAL A 176 -38.36 -1.31 -8.22
N LEU A 177 -37.75 -2.01 -7.27
CA LEU A 177 -36.43 -1.67 -6.74
C LEU A 177 -35.37 -2.46 -7.52
N ASN A 178 -34.52 -1.73 -8.24
CA ASN A 178 -33.36 -2.27 -8.92
C ASN A 178 -32.14 -2.04 -8.02
N ALA A 179 -31.48 -3.11 -7.62
CA ALA A 179 -30.25 -3.05 -6.85
C ALA A 179 -29.12 -3.68 -7.66
N GLN A 180 -28.09 -2.90 -7.96
CA GLN A 180 -26.82 -3.40 -8.45
C GLN A 180 -25.86 -3.48 -7.28
N ARG A 181 -25.49 -4.70 -6.90
CA ARG A 181 -24.52 -4.91 -5.82
C ARG A 181 -23.13 -4.50 -6.30
N GLY A 182 -22.46 -3.65 -5.54
CA GLY A 182 -21.06 -3.30 -5.78
C GLY A 182 -20.13 -4.10 -4.89
N ALA A 183 -18.83 -3.85 -5.05
CA ALA A 183 -17.83 -4.37 -4.15
C ALA A 183 -17.78 -3.50 -2.88
N VAL A 184 -17.68 -4.16 -1.73
CA VAL A 184 -17.63 -3.51 -0.42
C VAL A 184 -16.20 -3.04 -0.15
N TYR A 185 -15.95 -1.75 -0.02
CA TYR A 185 -14.62 -1.18 0.27
C TYR A 185 -14.47 -0.79 1.75
N ARG A 186 -13.23 -0.76 2.25
CA ARG A 186 -12.91 -0.25 3.59
C ARG A 186 -12.74 1.27 3.59
N SER A 187 -13.04 1.90 4.72
CA SER A 187 -12.70 3.30 4.99
C SER A 187 -11.95 3.44 6.32
N LEU A 188 -11.03 4.40 6.37
CA LEU A 188 -10.26 4.78 7.55
C LEU A 188 -10.48 6.25 7.83
N ASN A 189 -10.93 6.55 9.05
CA ASN A 189 -11.21 7.90 9.51
C ASN A 189 -10.45 8.13 10.82
N PHE A 190 -9.53 9.09 10.82
CA PHE A 190 -8.79 9.43 12.03
C PHE A 190 -8.33 10.89 12.02
N ASP A 191 -8.14 11.42 13.23
CA ASP A 191 -7.61 12.75 13.43
C ASP A 191 -6.13 12.70 13.75
N LEU A 192 -5.42 13.74 13.30
CA LEU A 192 -4.07 14.09 13.68
C LEU A 192 -4.17 15.34 14.55
N PRO A 193 -4.40 15.21 15.88
CA PRO A 193 -4.73 16.33 16.75
C PRO A 193 -3.54 17.28 16.99
N THR A 194 -2.32 16.80 16.76
CA THR A 194 -1.09 17.58 16.96
C THR A 194 -0.06 17.19 15.92
N LEU A 195 0.23 18.13 15.02
CA LEU A 195 1.25 18.03 13.99
C LEU A 195 2.29 19.12 14.17
N THR A 196 3.55 18.76 13.90
CA THR A 196 4.65 19.72 13.79
C THR A 196 4.51 20.51 12.49
N PRO A 197 5.14 21.69 12.38
CA PRO A 197 5.16 22.45 11.11
C PRO A 197 5.72 21.62 9.94
N ALA A 198 6.73 20.79 10.18
CA ALA A 198 7.30 19.92 9.16
C ALA A 198 6.29 18.85 8.67
N ASN A 199 5.57 18.19 9.59
CA ASN A 199 4.55 17.21 9.19
C ASN A 199 3.38 17.87 8.47
N ALA A 200 3.02 19.11 8.83
CA ALA A 200 1.98 19.86 8.15
C ALA A 200 2.36 20.15 6.68
N LEU A 201 3.59 20.64 6.44
CA LEU A 201 4.11 20.86 5.09
C LEU A 201 4.14 19.56 4.26
N MET A 202 4.55 18.43 4.88
CA MET A 202 4.51 17.14 4.18
C MET A 202 3.08 16.68 3.87
N LEU A 203 2.09 16.99 4.71
CA LEU A 203 0.69 16.71 4.40
C LEU A 203 0.16 17.59 3.26
N ASP A 204 0.60 18.84 3.15
CA ASP A 204 0.28 19.69 1.99
C ASP A 204 0.86 19.08 0.71
N GLU A 205 2.09 18.55 0.76
CA GLU A 205 2.68 17.83 -0.38
C GLU A 205 1.92 16.55 -0.73
N VAL A 206 1.43 15.80 0.27
CA VAL A 206 0.54 14.64 0.07
C VAL A 206 -0.73 15.07 -0.65
N ALA A 207 -1.38 16.14 -0.17
CA ALA A 207 -2.63 16.64 -0.74
C ALA A 207 -2.45 17.11 -2.19
N LEU A 208 -1.34 17.80 -2.49
CA LEU A 208 -1.03 18.28 -3.83
C LEU A 208 -0.66 17.16 -4.79
N ALA A 209 0.04 16.13 -4.32
CA ALA A 209 0.47 15.00 -5.16
C ALA A 209 -0.67 14.03 -5.49
N LEU A 210 -1.54 13.73 -4.52
CA LEU A 210 -2.59 12.72 -4.68
C LEU A 210 -3.95 13.31 -5.05
N GLY A 211 -4.28 14.51 -4.56
CA GLY A 211 -5.64 15.03 -4.67
C GLY A 211 -6.67 14.02 -4.17
N THR A 212 -7.74 13.81 -4.94
CA THR A 212 -8.78 12.79 -4.69
C THR A 212 -8.70 11.59 -5.63
N THR A 213 -7.78 11.60 -6.60
CA THR A 213 -7.69 10.60 -7.68
C THR A 213 -6.44 9.74 -7.58
N GLY A 214 -5.36 10.26 -7.00
CA GLY A 214 -4.12 9.54 -6.80
C GLY A 214 -4.23 8.53 -5.67
N GLN A 215 -3.49 7.43 -5.82
CA GLN A 215 -3.43 6.38 -4.82
C GLN A 215 -2.29 6.61 -3.82
N GLY A 216 -2.59 6.46 -2.54
CA GLY A 216 -1.60 6.38 -1.47
C GLY A 216 -1.72 5.09 -0.66
N PHE A 217 -0.80 4.93 0.30
CA PHE A 217 -0.97 4.01 1.42
C PHE A 217 -1.17 4.81 2.70
N VAL A 218 -2.17 4.45 3.49
CA VAL A 218 -2.42 5.07 4.79
C VAL A 218 -2.61 4.00 5.86
N SER A 219 -1.92 4.17 6.99
CA SER A 219 -2.14 3.40 8.22
C SER A 219 -2.21 4.34 9.42
N PRO A 220 -3.17 4.16 10.36
CA PRO A 220 -3.21 4.91 11.61
C PRO A 220 -2.09 4.51 12.58
N LEU A 221 -1.40 3.40 12.29
CA LEU A 221 -0.42 2.75 13.15
C LEU A 221 0.87 2.46 12.37
N ASN A 222 2.02 2.65 13.02
CA ASN A 222 3.35 2.43 12.44
C ASN A 222 3.99 1.11 12.88
N ASP A 223 3.43 0.50 13.92
CA ASP A 223 3.84 -0.77 14.52
C ASP A 223 3.02 -1.97 14.01
N ASP A 224 1.76 -1.75 13.57
CA ASP A 224 0.97 -2.75 12.86
C ASP A 224 0.39 -2.20 11.54
N LEU A 225 1.16 -2.34 10.47
CA LEU A 225 0.81 -1.85 9.13
C LEU A 225 -0.29 -2.67 8.44
N ARG A 226 -0.68 -3.84 8.97
CA ARG A 226 -1.83 -4.63 8.46
C ARG A 226 -3.16 -3.89 8.65
N HIS A 227 -3.15 -2.82 9.43
CA HIS A 227 -4.28 -1.94 9.64
C HIS A 227 -4.38 -0.79 8.63
N GLY A 228 -3.37 -0.64 7.77
CA GLY A 228 -3.44 0.25 6.64
C GLY A 228 -4.19 -0.33 5.45
N MET A 229 -4.20 0.45 4.37
CA MET A 229 -4.72 0.07 3.07
C MET A 229 -4.15 0.98 1.98
N PHE A 230 -4.16 0.49 0.75
CA PHE A 230 -4.00 1.34 -0.43
C PHE A 230 -5.36 1.90 -0.83
N GLY A 231 -5.36 3.11 -1.35
CA GLY A 231 -6.60 3.79 -1.65
C GLY A 231 -6.40 5.26 -1.97
N ARG A 232 -7.48 6.02 -1.85
CA ARG A 232 -7.51 7.45 -2.13
C ARG A 232 -8.16 8.24 -1.01
N PHE A 233 -7.83 9.53 -0.96
CA PHE A 233 -8.48 10.47 -0.06
C PHE A 233 -9.86 10.83 -0.61
N THR A 234 -10.88 10.79 0.25
CA THR A 234 -12.21 11.33 -0.11
C THR A 234 -12.20 12.85 -0.14
N ALA A 235 -11.37 13.44 0.70
CA ALA A 235 -11.03 14.84 0.75
C ALA A 235 -9.52 14.92 1.03
N PRO A 236 -8.73 15.67 0.22
CA PRO A 236 -7.30 15.79 0.45
C PRO A 236 -7.02 16.30 1.87
N PRO A 237 -5.93 15.85 2.53
CA PRO A 237 -5.56 16.35 3.84
C PRO A 237 -5.43 17.87 3.83
N ALA A 238 -6.06 18.54 4.79
CA ALA A 238 -5.99 19.99 4.94
C ALA A 238 -5.50 20.33 6.36
N PRO A 239 -4.18 20.48 6.56
CA PRO A 239 -3.62 20.92 7.83
C PRO A 239 -4.15 22.31 8.21
N ALA A 240 -4.82 22.41 9.36
CA ALA A 240 -5.26 23.66 9.96
C ALA A 240 -4.33 24.04 11.11
N GLN A 241 -4.07 25.34 11.29
CA GLN A 241 -3.23 25.85 12.38
C GLN A 241 -4.10 26.43 13.52
N PRO A 242 -4.50 25.63 14.53
CA PRO A 242 -5.27 26.14 15.66
C PRO A 242 -4.44 27.04 16.59
N ASN A 243 -3.13 26.83 16.68
CA ASN A 243 -2.23 27.55 17.59
C ASN A 243 -0.87 27.81 16.94
N LEU A 244 -0.07 28.71 17.52
CA LEU A 244 1.27 28.99 17.02
C LEU A 244 2.12 27.69 16.95
N ARG A 245 2.58 27.33 15.75
CA ARG A 245 3.42 26.14 15.48
C ARG A 245 2.77 24.78 15.79
N VAL A 246 1.46 24.74 16.00
CA VAL A 246 0.71 23.48 16.19
C VAL A 246 -0.34 23.39 15.11
N PHE A 247 -0.34 22.27 14.38
CA PHE A 247 -1.29 21.99 13.31
C PHE A 247 -2.17 20.78 13.69
N LYS A 248 -3.33 20.69 13.06
CA LYS A 248 -4.21 19.51 13.12
C LYS A 248 -4.71 19.18 11.73
N ALA A 249 -5.00 17.91 11.47
CA ALA A 249 -5.64 17.48 10.23
C ALA A 249 -6.59 16.32 10.50
N GLN A 250 -7.61 16.17 9.66
CA GLN A 250 -8.46 14.99 9.62
C GLN A 250 -8.12 14.19 8.38
N ILE A 251 -8.04 12.87 8.52
CA ILE A 251 -7.77 11.94 7.43
C ILE A 251 -9.01 11.06 7.21
N THR A 252 -9.53 11.10 5.99
CA THR A 252 -10.63 10.26 5.51
C THR A 252 -10.14 9.58 4.24
N PHE A 253 -9.97 8.27 4.31
CA PHE A 253 -9.33 7.47 3.27
C PHE A 253 -10.21 6.28 2.90
N GLN A 254 -10.31 5.98 1.61
CA GLN A 254 -11.11 4.88 1.06
C GLN A 254 -10.22 3.92 0.29
N GLU A 255 -10.40 2.63 0.52
CA GLU A 255 -9.70 1.56 -0.18
C GLU A 255 -10.03 1.56 -1.68
N ASP A 256 -8.99 1.41 -2.51
CA ASP A 256 -9.16 1.12 -3.94
C ASP A 256 -9.37 -0.39 -4.13
N LEU A 257 -10.25 -0.74 -5.07
CA LEU A 257 -10.63 -2.11 -5.38
C LEU A 257 -9.91 -2.61 -6.64
#